data_AF-A0A660RMN6-F1
#
_entry.id   AF-A0A660RMN6-F1
#
_cell.length_a   1.000
_cell.length_b   1.000
_cell.length_c   1.000
_cell.angle_alpha   90.00
_cell.angle_beta   90.00
_cell.angle_gamma   90.00
#
_symmetry.space_group_name_H-M   'P 1'
#
loop_
_entity.id
_entity.type
_entity.pdbx_description
1 polymer ?
#
loop_
_entity_poly.entity_id
_entity_poly.type
_entity_poly.pdbx_seq_one_letter_code
_entity_poly.pdbx_strand_id
1 'polypeptide(L)'
;MCCPYCKLSWKTLKEMKERKIKFPTAGGRKSLLIAELKENPRAIKMQRSTGRLTWWLSYEKLKRVHDDVHCGKVILDPYEIDKIVPTWGNYIVGLLRYLGCRKIETCY
;
A
#
# COMPACT_ATOMS: atom_id res chain seq x y z
N MET A 1 11.27 -2.96 16.62
CA MET A 1 10.37 -1.80 16.77
C MET A 1 9.80 -1.41 15.42
N CYS A 2 8.48 -1.25 15.32
CA CYS A 2 7.74 -0.91 14.10
C CYS A 2 8.01 0.54 13.65
N CYS A 3 7.87 0.84 12.35
CA CYS A 3 8.19 2.16 11.77
C CYS A 3 7.36 3.26 12.45
N PRO A 4 7.95 4.16 13.26
CA PRO A 4 7.18 5.13 14.06
C PRO A 4 6.50 6.19 13.20
N TYR A 5 6.81 6.23 11.91
CA TYR A 5 6.29 7.21 10.96
C TYR A 5 5.27 6.64 9.98
N CYS A 6 5.01 5.33 9.98
CA CYS A 6 4.06 4.76 9.03
C CYS A 6 2.61 5.00 9.51
N LYS A 7 1.82 5.64 8.65
CA LYS A 7 0.42 5.99 8.94
C LYS A 7 -0.58 5.00 8.36
N LEU A 8 -0.18 3.76 8.06
CA LEU A 8 -1.11 2.79 7.48
C LEU A 8 -2.18 2.39 8.50
N SER A 9 -3.40 2.87 8.27
CA SER A 9 -4.59 2.45 9.01
C SER A 9 -5.80 2.43 8.07
N TRP A 10 -6.83 1.66 8.41
CA TRP A 10 -8.09 1.68 7.64
C TRP A 10 -8.70 3.09 7.58
N LYS A 11 -8.60 3.85 8.68
CA LYS A 11 -9.03 5.25 8.75
C LYS A 11 -8.29 6.13 7.74
N THR A 12 -6.96 5.99 7.66
CA THR A 12 -6.15 6.74 6.69
C THR A 12 -6.53 6.42 5.24
N LEU A 13 -6.85 5.15 4.93
CA LEU A 13 -7.32 4.77 3.59
C LEU A 13 -8.70 5.38 3.27
N LYS A 14 -9.62 5.48 4.25
CA LYS A 14 -10.88 6.22 4.11
C LYS A 14 -10.66 7.69 3.80
N GLU A 15 -9.84 8.35 4.61
CA GLU A 15 -9.50 9.77 4.43
C GLU A 15 -8.87 10.04 3.05
N MET A 16 -7.97 9.15 2.60
CA MET A 16 -7.37 9.24 1.27
C MET A 16 -8.40 9.12 0.15
N LYS A 17 -9.40 8.23 0.28
CA LYS A 17 -10.50 8.11 -0.68
C LYS A 17 -11.37 9.37 -0.69
N GLU A 18 -11.82 9.82 0.47
CA GLU A 18 -12.71 10.98 0.61
C GLU A 18 -12.09 12.25 0.04
N ARG A 19 -10.80 12.46 0.34
CA ARG A 19 -10.03 13.61 -0.15
C ARG A 19 -9.46 13.42 -1.55
N LYS A 20 -9.71 12.28 -2.21
CA LYS A 20 -9.18 11.91 -3.53
C LYS A 20 -7.66 12.09 -3.63
N ILE A 21 -6.95 11.72 -2.57
CA ILE A 21 -5.49 11.87 -2.48
C ILE A 21 -4.83 11.00 -3.53
N LYS A 22 -3.99 11.63 -4.36
CA LYS A 22 -3.15 10.95 -5.34
C LYS A 22 -1.79 10.63 -4.75
N PHE A 23 -1.28 9.45 -5.04
CA PHE A 23 0.04 8.99 -4.64
C PHE A 23 0.75 8.30 -5.82
N PRO A 24 2.08 8.35 -5.89
CA PRO A 24 2.82 7.73 -6.98
C PRO A 24 2.85 6.20 -6.87
N THR A 25 2.94 5.51 -8.01
CA THR A 25 3.37 4.10 -8.07
C THR A 25 4.82 3.95 -7.60
N ALA A 26 5.28 2.73 -7.32
CA ALA A 26 6.67 2.48 -6.91
C ALA A 26 7.72 3.09 -7.87
N GLY A 27 7.46 3.01 -9.18
CA GLY A 27 8.32 3.61 -10.21
C GLY A 27 8.18 5.12 -10.40
N GLY A 28 7.35 5.82 -9.62
CA GLY A 28 7.23 7.29 -9.61
C GLY A 28 6.54 7.95 -10.81
N ARG A 29 6.46 7.29 -11.97
CA ARG A 29 5.97 7.91 -13.23
C ARG A 29 4.45 8.08 -13.32
N LYS A 30 3.68 7.24 -12.63
CA LYS A 30 2.21 7.25 -12.68
C LYS A 30 1.65 7.46 -11.28
N SER A 31 0.47 8.07 -11.20
CA SER A 31 -0.27 8.25 -9.95
C SER A 31 -1.44 7.29 -9.84
N LEU A 32 -1.79 7.02 -8.58
CA LEU A 32 -2.91 6.20 -8.14
C LEU A 32 -3.72 7.01 -7.13
N LEU A 33 -4.99 6.64 -6.95
CA LEU A 33 -5.79 7.05 -5.81
C LEU A 33 -6.64 5.86 -5.33
N ILE A 34 -7.13 5.92 -4.09
CA ILE A 34 -8.08 4.92 -3.60
C ILE A 34 -9.47 5.31 -4.10
N ALA A 35 -10.07 4.46 -4.93
CA ALA A 35 -11.36 4.74 -5.57
C ALA A 35 -12.53 4.12 -4.82
N GLU A 36 -12.38 2.85 -4.41
CA GLU A 36 -13.42 2.13 -3.69
C GLU A 36 -12.86 1.50 -2.42
N LEU A 37 -13.74 1.39 -1.41
CA LEU A 37 -13.49 0.71 -0.15
C LEU A 37 -14.71 -0.17 0.13
N LYS A 38 -14.45 -1.39 0.56
CA LYS A 38 -15.44 -2.35 1.04
C LYS A 38 -15.20 -2.55 2.54
N GLU A 39 -16.25 -2.56 3.37
CA GLU A 39 -16.12 -2.73 4.83
C GLU A 39 -16.09 -4.20 5.26
N ASN A 40 -16.83 -5.08 4.59
CA ASN A 40 -16.92 -6.51 4.92
C ASN A 40 -16.93 -7.38 3.65
N PRO A 41 -15.84 -8.11 3.34
CA PRO A 41 -14.50 -8.00 3.95
C PRO A 41 -13.86 -6.65 3.61
N ARG A 42 -12.95 -6.18 4.48
CA ARG A 42 -12.19 -4.95 4.24
C ARG A 42 -11.30 -5.09 3.01
N ALA A 43 -11.60 -4.33 1.97
CA ALA A 43 -10.85 -4.36 0.73
C ALA A 43 -10.84 -3.00 0.03
N ILE A 44 -9.81 -2.75 -0.78
CA ILE A 44 -9.63 -1.49 -1.50
C ILE A 44 -9.50 -1.75 -3.00
N LYS A 45 -9.99 -0.81 -3.82
CA LYS A 45 -9.58 -0.68 -5.22
C LYS A 45 -8.86 0.64 -5.42
N MET A 46 -7.85 0.61 -6.27
CA MET A 46 -7.15 1.81 -6.70
C MET A 46 -7.55 2.17 -8.12
N GLN A 47 -7.61 3.46 -8.42
CA GLN A 47 -7.75 3.96 -9.77
C GLN A 47 -6.38 4.37 -10.30
N ARG A 48 -6.06 3.89 -11.50
CA ARG A 48 -4.84 4.25 -12.23
C ARG A 48 -5.00 5.63 -12.87
N SER A 49 -3.88 6.26 -13.24
CA SER A 49 -3.88 7.50 -14.02
C SER A 49 -4.67 7.42 -15.34
N THR A 50 -4.88 6.21 -15.89
CA THR A 50 -5.71 5.97 -17.08
C THR A 50 -7.21 5.91 -16.80
N GLY A 51 -7.63 6.15 -15.56
CA GLY A 51 -9.03 6.03 -15.12
C GLY A 51 -9.49 4.59 -14.82
N ARG A 52 -8.71 3.57 -15.22
CA ARG A 52 -9.05 2.15 -14.98
C ARG A 52 -8.86 1.77 -13.52
N LEU A 53 -9.78 0.97 -12.99
CA LEU A 53 -9.72 0.42 -11.65
C LEU A 53 -8.86 -0.86 -11.60
N THR A 54 -8.22 -1.10 -10.46
CA THR A 54 -7.59 -2.39 -10.14
C THR A 54 -8.65 -3.40 -9.70
N TRP A 55 -8.24 -4.66 -9.55
CA TRP A 55 -9.00 -5.65 -8.78
C TRP A 55 -9.01 -5.26 -7.28
N TRP A 56 -9.72 -6.04 -6.46
CA TRP A 56 -9.79 -5.83 -5.01
C TRP A 56 -8.50 -6.29 -4.32
N LEU A 57 -7.93 -5.44 -3.47
CA LEU A 57 -6.89 -5.81 -2.51
C LEU A 57 -7.51 -5.95 -1.14
N SER A 58 -7.37 -7.12 -0.52
CA SER A 58 -7.73 -7.30 0.89
C SER A 58 -6.86 -6.41 1.78
N TYR A 59 -7.49 -5.71 2.71
CA TYR A 59 -6.77 -4.92 3.72
C TYR A 59 -5.87 -5.79 4.59
N GLU A 60 -6.28 -7.02 4.86
CA GLU A 60 -5.48 -7.98 5.62
C GLU A 60 -4.18 -8.33 4.90
N LYS A 61 -4.23 -8.57 3.58
CA LYS A 61 -3.03 -8.80 2.76
C LYS A 61 -2.12 -7.57 2.74
N LEU A 62 -2.69 -6.38 2.60
CA LEU A 62 -1.94 -5.12 2.66
C LEU A 62 -1.25 -4.95 4.02
N LYS A 63 -1.97 -5.21 5.11
CA LYS A 63 -1.43 -5.12 6.47
C LYS A 63 -0.32 -6.15 6.70
N ARG A 64 -0.49 -7.38 6.25
CA ARG A 64 0.55 -8.41 6.32
C ARG A 64 1.83 -7.97 5.62
N VAL A 65 1.74 -7.47 4.38
CA VAL A 65 2.91 -6.97 3.64
C VAL A 65 3.58 -5.81 4.39
N HIS A 66 2.78 -4.88 4.91
CA HIS A 66 3.30 -3.78 5.72
C HIS A 66 4.05 -4.27 6.98
N ASP A 67 3.49 -5.23 7.70
CA ASP A 67 4.08 -5.78 8.91
C ASP A 67 5.36 -6.58 8.59
N ASP A 68 5.38 -7.34 7.48
CA ASP A 68 6.57 -8.07 7.01
C ASP A 68 7.70 -7.10 6.59
N VAL A 69 7.36 -5.98 5.95
CA VAL A 69 8.33 -4.91 5.65
C VAL A 69 8.85 -4.25 6.92
N HIS A 70 7.99 -3.98 7.89
CA HIS A 70 8.39 -3.41 9.18
C HIS A 70 9.30 -4.33 9.98
N CYS A 71 9.06 -5.63 9.95
CA CYS A 71 9.90 -6.63 10.60
C CYS A 71 11.21 -6.91 9.84
N GLY A 72 11.43 -6.26 8.69
CA GLY A 72 12.60 -6.52 7.84
C GLY A 72 12.58 -7.89 7.15
N LYS A 73 11.46 -8.63 7.20
CA LYS A 73 11.30 -9.94 6.56
C LYS A 73 11.22 -9.82 5.03
N VAL A 74 10.68 -8.70 4.56
CA VAL A 74 10.45 -8.42 3.14
C VAL A 74 10.99 -7.03 2.84
N ILE A 75 11.72 -6.91 1.74
CA ILE A 75 12.22 -5.61 1.27
C ILE A 75 11.04 -4.87 0.62
N LEU A 76 10.96 -3.54 0.82
CA LEU A 76 9.94 -2.68 0.19
C LEU A 76 10.24 -2.46 -1.31
N ASP A 77 10.12 -3.56 -2.05
CA ASP A 77 10.39 -3.69 -3.48
C ASP A 77 9.18 -4.32 -4.19
N PRO A 78 8.80 -3.85 -5.40
CA PRO A 78 7.65 -4.40 -6.12
C PRO A 78 7.73 -5.90 -6.38
N TYR A 79 8.91 -6.41 -6.74
CA TYR A 79 9.09 -7.82 -7.08
C TYR A 79 8.94 -8.71 -5.84
N GLU A 80 9.52 -8.31 -4.71
CA GLU A 80 9.36 -9.04 -3.45
C GLU A 80 7.92 -9.04 -2.95
N ILE A 81 7.21 -7.91 -3.07
CA ILE A 81 5.80 -7.84 -2.67
C ILE A 81 4.91 -8.62 -3.63
N ASP A 82 5.22 -8.67 -4.92
CA ASP A 82 4.49 -9.47 -5.90
C ASP A 82 4.56 -10.98 -5.60
N LYS A 83 5.62 -11.47 -4.95
CA LYS A 83 5.68 -12.87 -4.47
C LYS A 83 4.61 -13.17 -3.40
N ILE A 84 4.15 -12.16 -2.67
CA ILE A 84 3.18 -12.29 -1.57
C ILE A 84 1.76 -11.98 -2.07
N VAL A 85 1.64 -10.91 -2.84
CA VAL A 85 0.39 -10.43 -3.41
C VAL A 85 0.62 -10.20 -4.90
N PRO A 86 0.46 -11.24 -5.74
CA PRO A 86 0.75 -11.16 -7.16
C PRO A 86 0.07 -9.98 -7.83
N THR A 87 0.80 -9.30 -8.71
CA THR A 87 0.39 -8.17 -9.56
C THR A 87 0.09 -6.85 -8.82
N TRP A 88 0.31 -6.80 -7.50
CA TRP A 88 0.06 -5.62 -6.66
C TRP A 88 1.32 -4.87 -6.23
N GLY A 89 2.51 -5.45 -6.38
CA GLY A 89 3.76 -4.96 -5.81
C GLY A 89 4.01 -3.49 -6.11
N ASN A 90 3.89 -3.09 -7.39
CA ASN A 90 4.08 -1.70 -7.80
C ASN A 90 3.09 -0.71 -7.15
N TYR A 91 1.88 -1.17 -6.80
CA TYR A 91 0.85 -0.33 -6.18
C TYR A 91 1.00 -0.27 -4.67
N ILE A 92 1.26 -1.43 -4.04
CA ILE A 92 1.47 -1.54 -2.60
C ILE A 92 2.73 -0.77 -2.20
N VAL A 93 3.85 -0.95 -2.89
CA VAL A 93 5.08 -0.18 -2.62
C VAL A 93 4.83 1.33 -2.73
N GLY A 94 4.12 1.77 -3.77
CA GLY A 94 3.78 3.18 -3.95
C GLY A 94 2.97 3.74 -2.79
N LEU A 95 1.91 3.02 -2.38
CA LEU A 95 1.08 3.38 -1.23
C LEU A 95 1.88 3.43 0.07
N LEU A 96 2.67 2.39 0.35
CA LEU A 96 3.44 2.28 1.59
C LEU A 96 4.51 3.37 1.67
N ARG A 97 5.24 3.66 0.57
CA ARG A 97 6.19 4.77 0.51
C ARG A 97 5.50 6.12 0.75
N TYR A 98 4.33 6.34 0.14
CA TYR A 98 3.54 7.55 0.34
C TYR A 98 3.12 7.72 1.81
N LEU A 99 2.76 6.63 2.47
CA LEU A 99 2.39 6.61 3.89
C LEU A 99 3.60 6.66 4.85
N GLY A 100 4.81 6.85 4.32
CA GLY A 100 6.03 6.97 5.12
C GLY A 100 6.63 5.64 5.56
N CYS A 101 6.15 4.50 5.05
CA CYS A 101 6.79 3.21 5.30
C CYS A 101 8.17 3.19 4.66
N ARG A 102 9.20 2.96 5.47
CA ARG A 102 10.59 2.81 5.05
C ARG A 102 11.17 1.57 5.72
N LYS A 103 12.14 0.93 5.08
CA LYS A 103 12.96 -0.12 5.71
C LYS A 103 13.61 0.51 6.94
N ILE A 104 13.28 -0.02 8.12
CA ILE A 104 14.07 0.29 9.33
C ILE A 104 15.29 -0.61 9.25
N GLU A 105 16.48 -0.03 9.27
CA GLU A 105 17.71 -0.79 9.08
C GLU A 105 18.01 -1.77 10.23
N THR A 106 17.32 -1.66 11.37
CA THR A 106 17.57 -2.52 12.53
C THR A 106 16.30 -2.72 13.38
N CYS A 107 15.81 -3.95 13.47
CA CYS A 107 15.07 -4.41 14.65
C CYS A 107 16.09 -5.11 15.56
N TYR A 108 16.63 -4.37 16.53
CA TYR A 108 17.31 -4.96 17.70
C TYR A 108 16.26 -5.41 18.72
#